data_AF-A0AA39K1E1-F1
#
_entry.id   AF-A0AA39K1E1-F1
#
_cell.length_a   1.000
_cell.length_b   1.000
_cell.length_c   1.000
_cell.angle_alpha   90.00
_cell.angle_beta   90.00
_cell.angle_gamma   90.00
#
_symmetry.space_group_name_H-M   'P 1'
#
loop_
_entity.id
_entity.type
_entity.pdbx_description
1 polymer ?
#
loop_
_entity_poly.entity_id
_entity_poly.type
_entity_poly.pdbx_seq_one_letter_code
_entity_poly.pdbx_strand_id
1 'polypeptide(L)'
;MTHLEWPKTLQEWRDRCWKLEGSWPYDLWRREPLRKFFQENGYTLWINLNVWGLGGDFRDHLELFPPNDEPRRPDGYTFVSRYQCEPGLDIGRMIFGHLNNIHCPARTAHNQDVLIRLSIPWFYDVEEILDYLVQIFRGIKYCHDNMIAHLDLDSDNILFNFIGYQKEPDGNKDAYVTWPFRSQFPIRYYITDSELAVCFDKDSDPASRKITSLPNVRVGRMGEYAREYAPEMLVGDPYCPFKVDVWYLGRMLNADMYTEVKGFIKKVWSISN
;
A
#
# COMPACT_ATOMS: atom_id res chain seq x y z
N MET A 1 7.99 -15.76 -28.95
CA MET A 1 7.24 -14.64 -28.33
C MET A 1 8.07 -14.13 -27.18
N THR A 2 8.25 -12.82 -27.10
CA THR A 2 9.28 -12.10 -26.34
C THR A 2 9.24 -12.39 -24.83
N HIS A 3 10.39 -12.70 -24.22
CA HIS A 3 10.55 -12.78 -22.77
C HIS A 3 10.30 -11.38 -22.17
N LEU A 4 9.12 -11.14 -21.62
CA LEU A 4 8.82 -9.90 -20.92
C LEU A 4 9.44 -9.97 -19.51
N GLU A 5 10.51 -9.22 -19.24
CA GLU A 5 11.12 -9.11 -17.89
C GLU A 5 10.09 -8.61 -16.87
N TRP A 6 10.17 -8.99 -15.59
CA TRP A 6 9.28 -8.50 -14.53
C TRP A 6 9.52 -7.00 -14.22
N PRO A 7 8.48 -6.20 -13.89
CA PRO A 7 8.65 -4.83 -13.43
C PRO A 7 9.29 -4.82 -12.04
N LYS A 8 10.35 -4.02 -11.88
CA LYS A 8 11.19 -3.96 -10.67
C LYS A 8 10.85 -2.79 -9.74
N THR A 9 10.06 -1.81 -10.20
CA THR A 9 9.65 -0.63 -9.42
C THR A 9 8.14 -0.35 -9.53
N LEU A 10 7.55 0.35 -8.56
CA LEU A 10 6.12 0.73 -8.61
C LEU A 10 5.79 1.62 -9.82
N GLN A 11 6.76 2.43 -10.24
CA GLN A 11 6.67 3.23 -11.45
C GLN A 11 6.66 2.35 -12.71
N GLU A 12 7.52 1.34 -12.80
CA GLU A 12 7.48 0.36 -13.90
C GLU A 12 6.18 -0.45 -13.93
N TRP A 13 5.58 -0.75 -12.78
CA TRP A 13 4.26 -1.38 -12.69
C TRP A 13 3.17 -0.49 -13.30
N ARG A 14 3.21 0.82 -13.01
CA ARG A 14 2.29 1.83 -13.57
C ARG A 14 2.54 2.07 -15.07
N ASP A 15 3.80 2.20 -15.49
CA ASP A 15 4.19 2.59 -16.85
C ASP A 15 4.01 1.47 -17.88
N ARG A 16 3.88 0.22 -17.43
CA ARG A 16 3.51 -0.89 -18.30
C ARG A 16 2.03 -0.89 -18.68
N CYS A 17 1.23 0.06 -18.20
CA CYS A 17 -0.14 0.25 -18.66
C CYS A 17 -0.16 0.73 -20.12
N TRP A 18 -0.96 0.04 -20.94
CA TRP A 18 -1.36 0.44 -22.29
C TRP A 18 -0.26 0.43 -23.36
N LYS A 19 0.05 -0.77 -23.86
CA LYS A 19 0.63 -0.90 -25.20
C LYS A 19 -0.45 -1.32 -26.18
N LEU A 20 -0.50 -0.67 -27.35
CA LEU A 20 -1.24 -1.15 -28.53
C LEU A 20 -0.82 -2.58 -28.97
N GLU A 21 0.23 -3.14 -28.36
CA GLU A 21 0.82 -4.46 -28.62
C GLU A 21 0.23 -5.62 -27.78
N GLY A 22 -1.01 -5.51 -27.28
CA GLY A 22 -1.77 -6.66 -26.77
C GLY A 22 -1.46 -7.17 -25.36
N SER A 23 -0.83 -6.36 -24.48
CA SER A 23 -0.64 -6.70 -23.06
C SER A 23 -1.61 -5.95 -22.15
N TRP A 24 -2.27 -6.67 -21.23
CA TRP A 24 -3.34 -6.14 -20.38
C TRP A 24 -2.96 -6.10 -18.89
N PRO A 25 -3.60 -5.23 -18.08
CA PRO A 25 -3.31 -5.11 -16.65
C PRO A 25 -3.30 -6.46 -15.91
N TYR A 26 -4.30 -7.30 -16.17
CA TYR A 26 -4.40 -8.63 -15.57
C TYR A 26 -3.30 -9.60 -15.99
N ASP A 27 -2.59 -9.36 -17.10
CA ASP A 27 -1.50 -10.23 -17.54
C ASP A 27 -0.32 -10.25 -16.56
N LEU A 28 -0.06 -9.16 -15.84
CA LEU A 28 0.97 -9.12 -14.81
C LEU A 28 0.58 -9.96 -13.58
N TRP A 29 -0.70 -9.93 -13.23
CA TRP A 29 -1.24 -10.59 -12.03
C TRP A 29 -1.47 -12.09 -12.20
N ARG A 30 -1.89 -12.54 -13.40
CA ARG A 30 -2.16 -13.97 -13.67
C ARG A 30 -0.91 -14.80 -13.91
N ARG A 31 0.24 -14.16 -14.12
CA ARG A 31 1.53 -14.82 -14.40
C ARG A 31 2.18 -15.33 -13.11
N GLU A 32 2.94 -16.40 -13.25
CA GLU A 32 3.76 -16.94 -12.16
C GLU A 32 5.03 -16.12 -11.98
N PRO A 33 5.43 -15.77 -10.73
CA PRO A 33 5.03 -16.47 -9.49
C PRO A 33 3.86 -15.86 -8.71
N LEU A 34 3.34 -14.70 -9.11
CA LEU A 34 2.34 -13.94 -8.33
C LEU A 34 1.05 -14.72 -8.09
N ARG A 35 0.53 -15.35 -9.14
CA ARG A 35 -0.71 -16.14 -9.04
C ARG A 35 -0.57 -17.27 -8.02
N LYS A 36 0.49 -18.07 -8.12
CA LYS A 36 0.76 -19.17 -7.17
C LYS A 36 0.96 -18.65 -5.75
N PHE A 37 1.70 -17.55 -5.57
CA PHE A 37 1.88 -16.95 -4.26
C PHE A 37 0.54 -16.61 -3.59
N PHE A 38 -0.35 -15.92 -4.28
CA PHE A 38 -1.66 -15.58 -3.73
C PHE A 38 -2.49 -16.84 -3.44
N GLN A 39 -2.49 -17.81 -4.36
CA GLN A 39 -3.21 -19.05 -4.18
C GLN A 39 -2.73 -19.86 -2.97
N GLU A 40 -1.41 -20.00 -2.79
CA GLU A 40 -0.80 -20.69 -1.64
C GLU A 40 -1.08 -19.97 -0.31
N ASN A 41 -1.34 -18.66 -0.35
CA ASN A 41 -1.70 -17.85 0.82
C ASN A 41 -3.22 -17.68 1.01
N GLY A 42 -4.03 -18.49 0.31
CA GLY A 42 -5.48 -18.49 0.48
C GLY A 42 -6.21 -17.32 -0.20
N TYR A 43 -5.61 -16.72 -1.23
CA TYR A 43 -6.22 -15.69 -2.07
C TYR A 43 -6.36 -16.20 -3.50
N THR A 44 -7.58 -16.21 -4.01
CA THR A 44 -7.87 -16.51 -5.41
C THR A 44 -8.13 -15.21 -6.15
N LEU A 45 -7.22 -14.83 -7.05
CA LEU A 45 -7.42 -13.63 -7.88
C LEU A 45 -8.71 -13.74 -8.68
N TRP A 46 -9.43 -12.63 -8.80
CA TRP A 46 -10.54 -12.53 -9.74
C TRP A 46 -10.03 -12.67 -11.17
N ILE A 47 -10.89 -13.14 -12.06
CA ILE A 47 -10.50 -13.61 -13.40
C ILE A 47 -11.31 -12.91 -14.48
N ASN A 48 -10.72 -12.69 -15.65
CA ASN A 48 -11.44 -12.11 -16.78
C ASN A 48 -12.09 -13.17 -17.68
N LEU A 49 -13.07 -12.77 -18.50
CA LEU A 49 -13.79 -13.70 -19.40
C LEU A 49 -12.87 -14.39 -20.40
N ASN A 50 -11.77 -13.74 -20.78
CA ASN A 50 -10.73 -14.33 -21.62
C ASN A 50 -10.07 -15.57 -20.99
N VAL A 51 -9.86 -15.59 -19.67
CA VAL A 51 -9.35 -16.78 -18.96
C VAL A 51 -10.37 -17.92 -18.95
N TRP A 52 -11.67 -17.61 -19.05
CA TRP A 52 -12.72 -18.62 -19.25
C TRP A 52 -12.90 -19.05 -20.71
N GLY A 53 -12.15 -18.49 -21.66
CA GLY A 53 -12.32 -18.77 -23.09
C GLY A 53 -13.60 -18.19 -23.69
N LEU A 54 -14.22 -17.21 -23.00
CA LEU A 54 -15.47 -16.57 -23.37
C LEU A 54 -15.28 -15.13 -23.90
N GLY A 55 -14.04 -14.64 -23.96
CA GLY A 55 -13.73 -13.28 -24.40
C GLY A 55 -13.61 -13.17 -25.93
N GLY A 56 -14.13 -12.08 -26.48
CA GLY A 56 -14.07 -11.74 -27.90
C GLY A 56 -14.01 -10.23 -28.19
N ASP A 57 -14.23 -9.39 -27.17
CA ASP A 57 -14.13 -7.93 -27.25
C ASP A 57 -13.02 -7.41 -26.32
N PHE A 58 -12.49 -6.24 -26.65
CA PHE A 58 -11.52 -5.48 -25.87
C PHE A 58 -11.92 -5.34 -24.39
N ARG A 59 -13.22 -5.20 -24.10
CA ARG A 59 -13.77 -5.06 -22.74
C ARG A 59 -13.51 -6.29 -21.87
N ASP A 60 -13.48 -7.46 -22.48
CA ASP A 60 -13.28 -8.74 -21.79
C ASP A 60 -11.87 -8.89 -21.22
N HIS A 61 -10.93 -8.01 -21.59
CA HIS A 61 -9.60 -7.94 -21.01
C HIS A 61 -9.55 -7.10 -19.73
N LEU A 62 -10.49 -6.16 -19.58
CA LEU A 62 -10.53 -5.18 -18.51
C LEU A 62 -11.52 -5.54 -17.42
N GLU A 63 -12.46 -6.44 -17.68
CA GLU A 63 -13.46 -6.87 -16.71
C GLU A 63 -12.98 -8.11 -15.96
N LEU A 64 -12.89 -7.98 -14.62
CA LEU A 64 -12.63 -9.09 -13.71
C LEU A 64 -13.90 -9.48 -12.96
N PHE A 65 -14.05 -10.79 -12.77
CA PHE A 65 -15.18 -11.43 -12.12
C PHE A 65 -14.70 -12.23 -10.92
N PRO A 66 -15.56 -12.40 -9.89
CA PRO A 66 -15.29 -13.31 -8.80
C PRO A 66 -14.86 -14.67 -9.33
N PRO A 67 -13.90 -15.34 -8.67
CA PRO A 67 -13.37 -16.60 -9.15
C PRO A 67 -14.38 -17.76 -9.06
N ASN A 68 -15.48 -17.57 -8.32
CA ASN A 68 -16.56 -18.54 -8.15
C ASN A 68 -17.89 -17.83 -7.83
N ASP A 69 -18.99 -18.58 -7.92
CA ASP A 69 -20.36 -18.10 -7.61
C ASP A 69 -20.72 -18.22 -6.12
N GLU A 70 -19.76 -18.60 -5.26
CA GLU A 70 -20.02 -18.72 -3.83
C GLU A 70 -20.44 -17.36 -3.24
N PRO A 71 -21.42 -17.34 -2.31
CA PRO A 71 -21.83 -16.12 -1.66
C PRO A 71 -20.65 -15.46 -0.95
N ARG A 72 -20.48 -14.14 -1.19
CA ARG A 72 -19.51 -13.35 -0.46
C ARG A 72 -19.86 -13.39 1.03
N ARG A 73 -18.86 -13.64 1.88
CA ARG A 73 -19.01 -13.58 3.33
C ARG A 73 -19.30 -12.13 3.76
N PRO A 74 -20.34 -11.89 4.57
CA PRO A 74 -20.55 -10.59 5.21
C PRO A 74 -19.33 -10.26 6.08
N ASP A 75 -18.60 -9.21 5.74
CA ASP A 75 -17.40 -8.78 6.47
C ASP A 75 -17.62 -7.48 7.26
N GLY A 76 -18.76 -6.81 7.05
CA GLY A 76 -19.06 -5.52 7.69
C GLY A 76 -18.28 -4.34 7.09
N TYR A 77 -17.50 -4.57 6.03
CA TYR A 77 -16.63 -3.56 5.39
C TYR A 77 -17.10 -3.17 3.99
N THR A 78 -18.03 -3.90 3.37
CA THR A 78 -18.73 -3.45 2.15
C THR A 78 -20.24 -3.44 2.37
N PHE A 79 -20.83 -2.26 2.18
CA PHE A 79 -22.27 -2.07 2.25
C PHE A 79 -22.87 -2.27 0.86
N VAL A 80 -23.87 -3.16 0.77
CA VAL A 80 -24.83 -3.20 -0.33
C VAL A 80 -26.04 -2.41 0.14
N SER A 81 -26.59 -1.51 -0.67
CA SER A 81 -27.71 -0.67 -0.21
C SER A 81 -28.94 -1.55 0.05
N ARG A 82 -29.82 -1.15 0.99
CA ARG A 82 -31.08 -1.87 1.29
C ARG A 82 -31.95 -2.15 0.06
N TYR A 83 -31.80 -1.35 -1.00
CA TYR A 83 -32.52 -1.45 -2.26
C TYR A 83 -31.99 -2.56 -3.18
N GLN A 84 -30.78 -3.05 -2.93
CA GLN A 84 -30.20 -4.19 -3.66
C GLN A 84 -30.52 -5.52 -2.97
N CYS A 85 -31.09 -5.51 -1.77
CA CYS A 85 -31.44 -6.72 -1.01
C CYS A 85 -32.94 -7.05 -1.07
N GLU A 86 -33.71 -6.42 -1.96
CA GLU A 86 -35.14 -6.69 -2.11
C GLU A 86 -35.38 -8.03 -2.84
N PRO A 87 -36.33 -8.87 -2.37
CA PRO A 87 -36.64 -10.13 -3.03
C PRO A 87 -37.06 -9.93 -4.49
N GLY A 88 -36.37 -10.60 -5.42
CA GLY A 88 -36.66 -10.52 -6.86
C GLY A 88 -35.75 -9.57 -7.65
N LEU A 89 -34.85 -8.84 -6.98
CA LEU A 89 -33.78 -8.09 -7.64
C LEU A 89 -32.52 -8.97 -7.75
N ASP A 90 -32.19 -9.33 -8.98
CA ASP A 90 -30.95 -10.03 -9.30
C ASP A 90 -29.78 -9.04 -9.13
N ILE A 91 -29.02 -9.19 -8.05
CA ILE A 91 -27.79 -8.43 -7.84
C ILE A 91 -26.80 -8.99 -8.86
N GLY A 92 -26.75 -8.37 -10.03
CA GLY A 92 -25.86 -8.79 -11.11
C GLY A 92 -24.44 -9.05 -10.60
N ARG A 93 -23.79 -10.09 -11.13
CA ARG A 93 -22.41 -10.47 -10.78
C ARG A 93 -21.54 -9.21 -10.70
N MET A 94 -20.87 -9.00 -9.56
CA MET A 94 -19.98 -7.86 -9.40
C MET A 94 -18.87 -7.92 -10.45
N ILE A 95 -18.72 -6.85 -11.22
CA ILE A 95 -17.66 -6.69 -12.21
C ILE A 95 -16.67 -5.66 -11.69
N PHE A 96 -15.38 -5.97 -11.73
CA PHE A 96 -14.32 -5.02 -11.45
C PHE A 96 -13.60 -4.60 -12.73
N GLY A 97 -13.68 -3.32 -13.06
CA GLY A 97 -12.90 -2.72 -14.15
C GLY A 97 -11.42 -2.59 -13.76
N HIS A 98 -10.60 -3.50 -14.22
CA HIS A 98 -9.17 -3.57 -13.97
C HIS A 98 -8.39 -2.64 -14.89
N LEU A 99 -8.47 -1.33 -14.59
CA LEU A 99 -7.81 -0.27 -15.36
C LEU A 99 -6.43 0.12 -14.80
N ASN A 100 -6.09 -0.31 -13.58
CA ASN A 100 -4.87 0.08 -12.90
C ASN A 100 -4.03 -1.14 -12.55
N ASN A 101 -2.82 -1.21 -13.09
CA ASN A 101 -1.92 -2.36 -12.94
C ASN A 101 -1.49 -2.64 -11.51
N ILE A 102 -1.59 -1.66 -10.60
CA ILE A 102 -1.22 -1.84 -9.21
C ILE A 102 -2.40 -2.33 -8.35
N HIS A 103 -3.54 -2.66 -8.95
CA HIS A 103 -4.76 -3.11 -8.28
C HIS A 103 -5.20 -4.48 -8.81
N CYS A 104 -5.41 -5.48 -7.97
CA CYS A 104 -6.05 -6.73 -8.41
C CYS A 104 -7.00 -7.29 -7.37
N PRO A 105 -8.29 -7.47 -7.69
CA PRO A 105 -9.24 -8.06 -6.76
C PRO A 105 -8.96 -9.56 -6.59
N ALA A 106 -9.20 -10.04 -5.38
CA ALA A 106 -9.06 -11.44 -5.00
C ALA A 106 -10.18 -11.84 -4.04
N ARG A 107 -10.43 -13.13 -3.95
CA ARG A 107 -11.32 -13.75 -2.97
C ARG A 107 -10.48 -14.59 -2.01
N THR A 108 -10.64 -14.35 -0.73
CA THR A 108 -10.01 -15.18 0.30
C THR A 108 -10.61 -16.59 0.33
N ALA A 109 -9.93 -17.55 0.94
CA ALA A 109 -10.43 -18.89 1.22
C ALA A 109 -11.70 -18.90 2.11
N HIS A 110 -12.05 -17.77 2.73
CA HIS A 110 -13.25 -17.58 3.53
C HIS A 110 -14.35 -16.79 2.79
N ASN A 111 -14.29 -16.73 1.45
CA ASN A 111 -15.22 -16.02 0.58
C ASN A 111 -15.35 -14.52 0.86
N GLN A 112 -14.31 -13.88 1.38
CA GLN A 112 -14.25 -12.41 1.48
C GLN A 112 -13.56 -11.85 0.25
N ASP A 113 -14.19 -10.88 -0.40
CA ASP A 113 -13.58 -10.17 -1.53
C ASP A 113 -12.69 -9.04 -1.02
N VAL A 114 -11.45 -9.01 -1.49
CA VAL A 114 -10.42 -8.03 -1.14
C VAL A 114 -9.83 -7.44 -2.42
N LEU A 115 -9.29 -6.23 -2.34
CA LEU A 115 -8.48 -5.65 -3.42
C LEU A 115 -7.02 -5.64 -2.98
N ILE A 116 -6.12 -6.06 -3.85
CA ILE A 116 -4.68 -6.02 -3.58
C ILE A 116 -4.15 -4.76 -4.24
N ARG A 117 -3.56 -3.84 -3.46
CA ARG A 117 -3.03 -2.55 -3.94
C ARG A 117 -1.57 -2.34 -3.54
N LEU A 118 -0.80 -1.71 -4.42
CA LEU A 118 0.57 -1.23 -4.15
C LEU A 118 0.57 0.33 -3.97
N SER A 119 0.93 0.95 -2.81
CA SER A 119 0.79 2.44 -2.58
C SER A 119 1.68 3.14 -1.50
N ILE A 120 1.78 4.51 -1.56
CA ILE A 120 2.45 5.54 -0.68
C ILE A 120 1.50 6.80 -0.48
N PRO A 121 1.48 7.64 0.62
CA PRO A 121 0.29 8.47 1.02
C PRO A 121 0.21 10.01 0.70
N TRP A 122 -1.03 10.59 0.74
CA TRP A 122 -1.48 11.98 0.39
C TRP A 122 -2.42 12.65 1.48
N PHE A 123 -2.45 14.00 1.67
CA PHE A 123 -3.26 14.75 2.70
C PHE A 123 -4.11 15.93 2.19
N TYR A 124 -5.32 16.18 2.73
CA TYR A 124 -6.23 17.29 2.33
C TYR A 124 -6.07 18.58 3.12
N ASP A 125 -6.05 18.50 4.46
CA ASP A 125 -5.91 19.66 5.35
C ASP A 125 -4.86 19.42 6.43
N VAL A 126 -4.60 20.45 7.23
CA VAL A 126 -3.60 20.41 8.30
C VAL A 126 -4.01 19.45 9.42
N GLU A 127 -5.30 19.27 9.68
CA GLU A 127 -5.78 18.34 10.70
C GLU A 127 -5.48 16.89 10.31
N GLU A 128 -5.63 16.53 9.03
CA GLU A 128 -5.28 15.22 8.50
C GLU A 128 -3.77 14.93 8.58
N ILE A 129 -2.94 15.93 8.31
CA ILE A 129 -1.48 15.86 8.49
C ILE A 129 -1.14 15.67 9.97
N LEU A 130 -1.77 16.44 10.85
CA LEU A 130 -1.52 16.35 12.29
C LEU A 130 -2.00 15.01 12.86
N ASP A 131 -3.14 14.48 12.41
CA ASP A 131 -3.64 13.17 12.81
C ASP A 131 -2.69 12.06 12.36
N TYR A 132 -2.20 12.10 11.11
CA TYR A 132 -1.15 11.22 10.63
C TYR A 132 0.08 11.23 11.52
N LEU A 133 0.65 12.41 11.72
CA LEU A 133 1.87 12.58 12.51
C LEU A 133 1.68 12.07 13.94
N VAL A 134 0.55 12.40 14.57
CA VAL A 134 0.23 11.93 15.93
C VAL A 134 0.12 10.41 15.97
N GLN A 135 -0.55 9.77 15.00
CA GLN A 135 -0.68 8.31 14.97
C GLN A 135 0.67 7.62 14.75
N ILE A 136 1.49 8.10 13.82
CA ILE A 136 2.83 7.55 13.56
C ILE A 136 3.75 7.75 14.76
N PHE A 137 3.77 8.93 15.38
CA PHE A 137 4.57 9.19 16.57
C PHE A 137 4.13 8.34 17.75
N ARG A 138 2.83 8.11 17.93
CA ARG A 138 2.32 7.19 18.96
C ARG A 138 2.75 5.75 18.69
N GLY A 139 2.70 5.30 17.43
CA GLY A 139 3.15 3.96 17.04
C GLY A 139 4.65 3.75 17.32
N ILE A 140 5.49 4.69 16.88
CA ILE A 140 6.94 4.61 17.09
C ILE A 140 7.29 4.72 18.58
N LYS A 141 6.65 5.66 19.31
CA LYS A 141 6.81 5.75 20.76
C LYS A 141 6.44 4.46 21.46
N TYR A 142 5.34 3.81 21.06
CA TYR A 142 4.96 2.52 21.62
C TYR A 142 6.04 1.46 21.39
N CYS A 143 6.62 1.38 20.18
CA CYS A 143 7.75 0.50 19.91
C CYS A 143 8.94 0.82 20.83
N HIS A 144 9.34 2.09 20.92
CA HIS A 144 10.48 2.53 21.71
C HIS A 144 10.27 2.30 23.21
N ASP A 145 9.08 2.55 23.75
CA ASP A 145 8.71 2.27 25.15
C ASP A 145 8.75 0.76 25.46
N ASN A 146 8.57 -0.08 24.44
CA ASN A 146 8.70 -1.53 24.54
C ASN A 146 10.09 -2.05 24.14
N MET A 147 11.08 -1.16 24.02
CA MET A 147 12.47 -1.47 23.66
C MET A 147 12.64 -2.10 22.27
N ILE A 148 11.71 -1.80 21.36
CA ILE A 148 11.75 -2.23 19.97
C ILE A 148 12.18 -1.04 19.11
N ALA A 149 13.27 -1.18 18.37
CA ALA A 149 13.65 -0.28 17.30
C ALA A 149 13.37 -0.95 15.96
N HIS A 150 12.63 -0.29 15.07
CA HIS A 150 12.11 -0.85 13.81
C HIS A 150 13.19 -1.01 12.74
N LEU A 151 14.08 -0.02 12.63
CA LEU A 151 15.22 0.09 11.73
C LEU A 151 14.88 0.07 10.24
N ASP A 152 13.61 0.25 9.92
CA ASP A 152 13.08 0.22 8.56
C ASP A 152 11.86 1.12 8.36
N LEU A 153 11.82 2.27 9.05
CA LEU A 153 10.69 3.19 8.95
C LEU A 153 10.73 3.92 7.60
N ASP A 154 9.73 3.67 6.77
CA ASP A 154 9.54 4.31 5.47
C ASP A 154 8.07 4.27 5.09
N SER A 155 7.65 5.10 4.12
CA SER A 155 6.24 5.29 3.80
C SER A 155 5.60 4.07 3.15
N ASP A 156 6.38 3.23 2.48
CA ASP A 156 5.98 1.90 2.01
C ASP A 156 5.62 0.93 3.17
N ASN A 157 6.18 1.18 4.36
CA ASN A 157 5.94 0.39 5.58
C ASN A 157 4.84 0.99 6.46
N ILE A 158 4.09 1.97 5.94
CA ILE A 158 2.92 2.57 6.59
C ILE A 158 1.64 2.21 5.82
N LEU A 159 0.81 1.37 6.43
CA LEU A 159 -0.51 1.02 5.90
C LEU A 159 -1.59 1.90 6.53
N PHE A 160 -2.76 1.98 5.92
CA PHE A 160 -3.94 2.59 6.54
C PHE A 160 -5.24 1.88 6.13
N ASN A 161 -6.30 2.06 6.93
CA ASN A 161 -7.59 1.37 6.80
C ASN A 161 -8.47 1.89 5.65
N PHE A 162 -7.94 1.99 4.43
CA PHE A 162 -8.71 2.36 3.26
C PHE A 162 -8.33 1.57 2.01
N ILE A 163 -9.35 1.27 1.21
CA ILE A 163 -9.22 0.59 -0.06
C ILE A 163 -10.18 1.17 -1.11
N GLY A 164 -9.65 1.64 -2.25
CA GLY A 164 -10.43 2.23 -3.34
C GLY A 164 -9.81 3.48 -3.97
N TYR A 165 -10.51 4.04 -4.96
CA TYR A 165 -10.18 5.34 -5.55
C TYR A 165 -10.86 6.46 -4.76
N GLN A 166 -10.20 7.60 -4.58
CA GLN A 166 -10.87 8.83 -4.19
C GLN A 166 -11.88 9.18 -5.29
N LYS A 167 -13.18 9.26 -4.95
CA LYS A 167 -14.19 9.82 -5.85
C LYS A 167 -14.68 11.13 -5.24
N GLU A 168 -14.40 12.25 -5.89
CA GLU A 168 -14.81 13.57 -5.39
C GLU A 168 -16.35 13.67 -5.34
N PRO A 169 -16.92 14.40 -4.37
CA PRO A 169 -18.37 14.57 -4.25
C PRO A 169 -19.03 15.21 -5.48
N ASP A 170 -18.30 16.02 -6.23
CA ASP A 170 -18.77 16.74 -7.42
C ASP A 170 -18.44 16.03 -8.75
N GLY A 171 -17.73 14.89 -8.69
CA GLY A 171 -17.32 14.13 -9.87
C GLY A 171 -16.15 14.73 -10.65
N ASN A 172 -15.46 15.73 -10.10
CA ASN A 172 -14.23 16.24 -10.67
C ASN A 172 -13.13 15.15 -10.65
N LYS A 173 -12.30 15.14 -11.70
CA LYS A 173 -11.27 14.11 -11.95
C LYS A 173 -9.86 14.71 -11.98
N ASP A 174 -9.74 15.97 -11.62
CA ASP A 174 -8.46 16.66 -11.56
C ASP A 174 -7.65 16.09 -10.39
N ALA A 175 -6.57 15.36 -10.72
CA ALA A 175 -5.66 14.76 -9.75
C ALA A 175 -4.94 15.78 -8.86
N TYR A 176 -5.02 17.07 -9.21
CA TYR A 176 -4.50 18.15 -8.39
C TYR A 176 -5.52 18.70 -7.40
N VAL A 177 -6.81 18.35 -7.51
CA VAL A 177 -7.82 18.69 -6.51
C VAL A 177 -7.77 17.64 -5.42
N THR A 178 -7.51 18.13 -4.21
CA THR A 178 -7.50 17.33 -2.99
C THR A 178 -8.90 17.58 -2.42
N TRP A 179 -9.60 16.58 -1.90
CA TRP A 179 -10.88 16.74 -1.18
C TRP A 179 -10.80 16.00 0.17
N PRO A 180 -11.64 16.31 1.18
CA PRO A 180 -11.52 15.82 2.56
C PRO A 180 -11.89 14.34 2.67
N PHE A 181 -11.14 13.49 1.98
CA PHE A 181 -11.40 12.07 1.87
C PHE A 181 -11.32 11.38 3.24
N ARG A 182 -10.41 11.83 4.12
CA ARG A 182 -10.29 11.29 5.47
C ARG A 182 -11.42 11.76 6.39
N SER A 183 -12.24 12.73 5.99
CA SER A 183 -13.49 13.07 6.71
C SER A 183 -14.57 11.99 6.61
N GLN A 184 -14.45 11.07 5.65
CA GLN A 184 -15.50 10.07 5.38
C GLN A 184 -15.46 8.89 6.35
N PHE A 185 -14.32 8.62 6.99
CA PHE A 185 -14.17 7.56 7.98
C PHE A 185 -12.94 7.82 8.86
N PRO A 186 -12.95 7.38 10.14
CA PRO A 186 -11.78 7.51 10.99
C PRO A 186 -10.60 6.73 10.41
N ILE A 187 -9.49 7.41 10.13
CA ILE A 187 -8.31 6.76 9.57
C ILE A 187 -7.42 6.20 10.68
N ARG A 188 -6.84 5.03 10.41
CA ARG A 188 -5.90 4.29 11.24
C ARG A 188 -4.69 3.91 10.43
N TYR A 189 -3.52 4.30 10.91
CA TYR A 189 -2.25 3.95 10.30
C TYR A 189 -1.59 2.79 11.05
N TYR A 190 -0.86 1.95 10.31
CA TYR A 190 -0.21 0.76 10.84
C TYR A 190 1.24 0.72 10.36
N ILE A 191 2.17 0.59 11.30
CA ILE A 191 3.58 0.36 11.03
C ILE A 191 3.76 -1.15 10.81
N THR A 192 4.37 -1.53 9.69
CA THR A 192 4.59 -2.94 9.31
C THR A 192 6.04 -3.19 8.94
N ASP A 193 6.37 -4.46 8.65
CA ASP A 193 7.69 -4.93 8.17
C ASP A 193 8.81 -4.78 9.20
N SER A 194 8.68 -5.50 10.31
CA SER A 194 9.66 -5.50 11.41
C SER A 194 10.82 -6.49 11.21
N GLU A 195 11.12 -6.90 9.97
CA GLU A 195 12.18 -7.87 9.68
C GLU A 195 13.57 -7.40 10.10
N LEU A 196 13.79 -6.08 10.12
CA LEU A 196 15.06 -5.47 10.54
C LEU A 196 15.06 -5.05 12.01
N ALA A 197 13.94 -5.20 12.70
CA ALA A 197 13.78 -4.68 14.05
C ALA A 197 14.72 -5.38 15.05
N VAL A 198 15.08 -4.64 16.09
CA VAL A 198 15.81 -5.19 17.25
C VAL A 198 15.03 -4.92 18.51
N CYS A 199 15.07 -5.87 19.45
CA CYS A 199 14.41 -5.79 20.74
C CYS A 199 15.46 -5.91 21.85
N PHE A 200 15.35 -5.08 22.88
CA PHE A 200 16.18 -5.16 24.07
C PHE A 200 15.32 -5.51 25.30
N ASP A 201 15.94 -6.07 26.33
CA ASP A 201 15.27 -6.23 27.61
C ASP A 201 14.94 -4.87 28.22
N LYS A 202 13.72 -4.71 28.76
CA LYS A 202 13.25 -3.46 29.39
C LYS A 202 14.15 -3.00 30.53
N ASP A 203 14.74 -3.96 31.25
CA ASP A 203 15.60 -3.73 32.41
C ASP A 203 17.09 -3.64 32.05
N SER A 204 17.46 -3.78 30.77
CA SER A 204 18.85 -3.64 30.31
C SER A 204 19.39 -2.24 30.59
N ASP A 205 20.70 -2.12 30.83
CA ASP A 205 21.37 -0.82 30.96
C ASP A 205 21.16 0.01 29.67
N PRO A 206 20.61 1.24 29.75
CA PRO A 206 20.46 2.11 28.58
C PRO A 206 21.74 2.29 27.77
N ALA A 207 22.92 2.27 28.41
CA ALA A 207 24.20 2.40 27.71
C ALA A 207 24.55 1.17 26.85
N SER A 208 24.00 -0.01 27.17
CA SER A 208 24.21 -1.25 26.42
C SER A 208 23.25 -1.43 25.25
N ARG A 209 22.23 -0.56 25.11
CA ARG A 209 21.23 -0.62 24.02
C ARG A 209 21.79 -0.06 22.71
N LYS A 210 22.84 -0.69 22.22
CA LYS A 210 23.55 -0.33 21.00
C LYS A 210 23.66 -1.52 20.08
N ILE A 211 23.74 -1.24 18.79
CA ILE A 211 23.99 -2.24 17.75
C ILE A 211 25.21 -1.84 16.92
N THR A 212 25.80 -2.84 16.28
CA THR A 212 26.84 -2.67 15.26
C THR A 212 26.28 -3.14 13.92
N SER A 213 27.00 -2.85 12.83
CA SER A 213 26.68 -3.25 11.45
C SER A 213 25.43 -2.61 10.83
N LEU A 214 25.34 -2.68 9.51
CA LEU A 214 24.19 -2.20 8.72
C LEU A 214 22.99 -3.16 8.85
N PRO A 215 21.74 -2.71 8.72
CA PRO A 215 20.55 -3.51 9.03
C PRO A 215 20.42 -4.74 8.13
N ASN A 216 20.60 -4.55 6.82
CA ASN A 216 20.61 -5.62 5.82
C ASN A 216 21.73 -6.65 6.08
N VAL A 217 22.92 -6.18 6.47
CA VAL A 217 24.06 -7.06 6.79
C VAL A 217 23.77 -7.88 8.05
N ARG A 218 23.21 -7.24 9.10
CA ARG A 218 22.90 -7.91 10.37
C ARG A 218 21.93 -9.08 10.19
N VAL A 219 20.94 -8.94 9.31
CA VAL A 219 19.96 -10.00 9.03
C VAL A 219 20.40 -10.96 7.93
N GLY A 220 21.64 -10.84 7.43
CA GLY A 220 22.17 -11.70 6.37
C GLY A 220 21.52 -11.49 5.00
N ARG A 221 20.84 -10.36 4.75
CA ARG A 221 20.30 -10.02 3.43
C ARG A 221 21.46 -9.68 2.49
N MET A 222 21.56 -10.43 1.40
CA MET A 222 22.50 -10.14 0.31
C MET A 222 21.89 -9.14 -0.68
N GLY A 223 22.69 -8.17 -1.12
CA GLY A 223 22.29 -7.18 -2.13
C GLY A 223 22.32 -5.73 -1.60
N GLU A 224 22.07 -4.80 -2.53
CA GLU A 224 21.98 -3.38 -2.20
C GLU A 224 20.74 -3.12 -1.35
N TYR A 225 20.95 -2.41 -0.25
CA TYR A 225 19.85 -1.89 0.56
C TYR A 225 19.30 -0.65 -0.15
N ALA A 226 18.00 -0.67 -0.47
CA ALA A 226 17.38 0.39 -1.24
C ALA A 226 17.30 1.74 -0.50
N ARG A 227 17.48 1.72 0.83
CA ARG A 227 17.36 2.91 1.69
C ARG A 227 18.73 3.47 2.05
N GLU A 228 18.78 4.78 2.21
CA GLU A 228 19.96 5.46 2.73
C GLU A 228 20.22 5.06 4.19
N TYR A 229 21.48 5.00 4.59
CA TYR A 229 21.85 4.71 5.97
C TYR A 229 21.94 5.99 6.79
N ALA A 230 21.52 5.92 8.06
CA ALA A 230 21.77 7.00 8.99
C ALA A 230 23.29 7.20 9.16
N PRO A 231 23.78 8.45 9.25
CA PRO A 231 25.22 8.74 9.22
C PRO A 231 26.03 7.97 10.28
N GLU A 232 25.49 7.79 11.49
CA GLU A 232 26.13 7.06 12.58
C GLU A 232 26.40 5.59 12.25
N MET A 233 25.61 4.99 11.35
CA MET A 233 25.77 3.60 10.94
C MET A 233 26.98 3.40 10.03
N LEU A 234 27.46 4.47 9.41
CA LEU A 234 28.60 4.48 8.49
C LEU A 234 29.94 4.71 9.20
N VAL A 235 29.92 5.10 10.46
CA VAL A 235 31.13 5.38 11.26
C VAL A 235 31.81 4.09 11.73
N GLY A 236 31.05 2.99 11.85
CA GLY A 236 31.54 1.68 12.30
C GLY A 236 31.51 1.47 13.82
N ASP A 237 31.28 2.53 14.59
CA ASP A 237 31.10 2.47 16.04
C ASP A 237 29.70 1.95 16.44
N PRO A 238 29.54 1.34 17.64
CA PRO A 238 28.22 0.98 18.14
C PRO A 238 27.30 2.19 18.29
N TYR A 239 26.11 2.12 17.70
CA TYR A 239 25.15 3.22 17.65
C TYR A 239 23.81 2.85 18.30
N CYS A 240 23.02 3.88 18.63
CA CYS A 240 21.71 3.72 19.26
C CYS A 240 20.64 3.47 18.18
N PRO A 241 19.99 2.29 18.14
CA PRO A 241 19.03 1.97 17.09
C PRO A 241 17.75 2.82 17.17
N PHE A 242 17.36 3.28 18.35
CA PHE A 242 16.21 4.18 18.52
C PHE A 242 16.45 5.55 17.88
N LYS A 243 17.70 6.04 17.86
CA LYS A 243 18.05 7.29 17.15
C LYS A 243 18.00 7.11 15.64
N VAL A 244 18.37 5.93 15.15
CA VAL A 244 18.24 5.56 13.74
C VAL A 244 16.79 5.54 13.30
N ASP A 245 15.87 5.02 14.12
CA ASP A 245 14.42 5.12 13.86
C ASP A 245 13.95 6.58 13.73
N VAL A 246 14.41 7.46 14.63
CA VAL A 246 14.07 8.89 14.56
C VAL A 246 14.63 9.53 13.29
N TRP A 247 15.82 9.12 12.86
CA TRP A 247 16.42 9.59 11.60
C TRP A 247 15.60 9.12 10.38
N TYR A 248 15.25 7.83 10.32
CA TYR A 248 14.42 7.27 9.25
C TYR A 248 13.03 7.91 9.21
N LEU A 249 12.39 8.08 10.37
CA LEU A 249 11.15 8.82 10.50
C LEU A 249 11.30 10.26 9.96
N GLY A 250 12.37 10.96 10.31
CA GLY A 250 12.64 12.31 9.81
C GLY A 250 12.82 12.35 8.30
N ARG A 251 13.51 11.36 7.71
CA ARG A 251 13.69 11.23 6.26
C ARG A 251 12.38 10.93 5.55
N MET A 252 11.61 9.96 6.04
CA MET A 252 10.28 9.60 5.55
C MET A 252 9.36 10.83 5.57
N LEU A 253 9.23 11.48 6.73
CA LEU A 253 8.40 12.68 6.85
C LEU A 253 8.91 13.83 5.99
N ASN A 254 10.22 14.01 5.84
CA ASN A 254 10.74 15.03 4.94
C ASN A 254 10.42 14.70 3.48
N ALA A 255 10.51 13.44 3.06
CA ALA A 255 10.13 13.03 1.70
C ALA A 255 8.63 13.23 1.46
N ASP A 256 7.79 12.63 2.31
CA ASP A 256 6.33 12.72 2.25
C ASP A 256 5.87 14.19 2.32
N MET A 257 6.41 14.98 3.25
CA MET A 257 6.00 16.38 3.40
C MET A 257 6.61 17.28 2.32
N TYR A 258 7.79 16.99 1.78
CA TYR A 258 8.35 17.79 0.69
C TYR A 258 7.60 17.57 -0.63
N THR A 259 7.12 16.35 -0.90
CA THR A 259 6.26 16.07 -2.05
C THR A 259 4.87 16.69 -1.86
N GLU A 260 4.29 16.56 -0.66
CA GLU A 260 2.91 16.98 -0.40
C GLU A 260 2.78 18.48 -0.05
N VAL A 261 3.60 19.03 0.84
CA VAL A 261 3.52 20.43 1.32
C VAL A 261 3.99 21.43 0.26
N LYS A 262 4.98 21.08 -0.56
CA LYS A 262 5.40 21.96 -1.67
C LYS A 262 4.34 22.04 -2.75
N GLY A 263 3.56 20.97 -2.96
CA GLY A 263 2.35 20.96 -3.78
C GLY A 263 1.23 21.81 -3.17
N PHE A 264 0.96 21.62 -1.87
CA PHE A 264 -0.06 22.35 -1.11
C PHE A 264 0.21 23.87 -1.07
N ILE A 265 1.42 24.31 -0.70
CA ILE A 265 1.78 25.74 -0.62
C ILE A 265 1.72 26.41 -2.00
N LYS A 266 2.18 25.75 -3.07
CA LYS A 266 2.07 26.29 -4.44
C LYS A 266 0.61 26.47 -4.86
N LYS A 267 -0.27 25.54 -4.49
CA LYS A 267 -1.69 25.56 -4.81
C LYS A 267 -2.45 26.65 -4.02
N VAL A 268 -2.13 26.84 -2.75
CA VAL A 268 -2.68 27.95 -1.94
C VAL A 268 -2.22 29.31 -2.48
N TRP A 269 -0.95 29.42 -2.90
CA TRP A 269 -0.42 30.65 -3.51
C TRP A 269 -0.99 30.98 -4.91
N SER A 270 -1.42 29.99 -5.69
CA SER A 270 -2.04 30.21 -7.01
C SER A 270 -3.53 30.56 -6.93
N ILE A 271 -4.21 30.24 -5.82
CA ILE A 271 -5.62 30.59 -5.57
C ILE A 271 -5.71 32.01 -4.96
N SER A 272 -4.60 32.53 -4.44
CA SER A 272 -4.51 33.82 -3.75
C SER A 272 -4.00 34.97 -4.63
N ASN A 273 -3.80 34.76 -5.94
CA ASN A 273 -3.41 35.78 -6.93
C ASN A 273 -4.31 35.74 -8.16
#